data_AF-A0A1X1XMD0-F1
#
_entry.id   AF-A0A1X1XMD0-F1
#
_cell.length_a   1.000
_cell.length_b   1.000
_cell.length_c   1.000
_cell.angle_alpha   90.00
_cell.angle_beta   90.00
_cell.angle_gamma   90.00
#
_symmetry.space_group_name_H-M   'P 1'
#
loop_
_entity.id
_entity.type
_entity.pdbx_description
1 polymer ?
#
loop_
_entity_poly.entity_id
_entity_poly.type
_entity_poly.pdbx_seq_one_letter_code
_entity_poly.pdbx_strand_id
1 'polypeptide(L)' 'MVIPKPLRDHLGLRPGEVEVTADGAALRVEPLAGESLDERDGRLVIPAGGAEIDDAVVRTLRDAGQR' A
#
# COMPACT_ATOMS: atom_id res chain seq x y z
N MET A 1 -4.85 -7.66 -21.22
CA MET A 1 -5.57 -6.49 -20.69
C MET A 1 -4.55 -5.57 -20.05
N VAL A 2 -4.68 -4.25 -20.17
CA VAL A 2 -3.73 -3.28 -19.58
C VAL A 2 -4.52 -2.35 -18.67
N ILE A 3 -4.11 -2.22 -17.40
CA ILE A 3 -4.68 -1.22 -16.47
C ILE A 3 -4.02 0.13 -16.79
N PRO A 4 -4.76 1.18 -17.18
CA PRO A 4 -4.19 2.48 -17.49
C PRO A 4 -3.36 3.06 -16.33
N LYS A 5 -2.24 3.72 -16.65
CA LYS A 5 -1.35 4.32 -15.63
C LYS A 5 -2.08 5.24 -14.64
N PRO A 6 -2.98 6.15 -15.07
CA PRO A 6 -3.69 7.01 -14.13
C PRO A 6 -4.52 6.22 -13.10
N LEU A 7 -5.11 5.11 -13.53
CA LEU A 7 -5.90 4.25 -12.66
C LEU A 7 -5.01 3.48 -11.67
N ARG A 8 -3.86 2.98 -12.13
CA ARG A 8 -2.88 2.35 -11.23
C ARG A 8 -2.38 3.32 -10.17
N ASP A 9 -2.00 4.53 -10.59
CA ASP A 9 -1.47 5.55 -9.67
C ASP A 9 -2.54 5.95 -8.63
N HIS A 10 -3.81 6.10 -9.03
CA HIS A 10 -4.91 6.43 -8.11
C HIS A 10 -5.19 5.32 -7.09
N LEU A 11 -5.07 4.05 -7.51
CA LEU A 11 -5.28 2.88 -6.65
C LEU A 11 -4.03 2.51 -5.82
N GLY A 12 -2.93 3.25 -5.95
CA GLY A 12 -1.66 2.91 -5.31
C GLY A 12 -0.99 1.64 -5.84
N LEU A 13 -1.43 1.13 -7.00
CA LEU A 13 -0.86 -0.05 -7.64
C LEU A 13 0.50 0.31 -8.25
N ARG A 14 1.56 -0.26 -7.70
CA ARG A 14 2.90 -0.15 -8.30
C ARG A 14 3.08 -1.18 -9.43
N PRO A 15 3.94 -0.91 -10.43
CA PRO A 15 4.30 -1.92 -11.41
C PRO A 15 4.88 -3.16 -10.71
N GLY A 16 4.38 -4.34 -11.06
CA GLY A 16 4.77 -5.59 -10.43
C GLY A 16 3.79 -6.71 -10.73
N GLU A 17 4.04 -7.87 -10.14
CA GLU A 17 3.14 -9.01 -10.20
C GLU A 17 1.88 -8.75 -9.36
N VAL A 18 0.75 -9.25 -9.87
CA VAL A 18 -0.57 -9.08 -9.26
C VAL A 18 -1.31 -10.41 -9.29
N GLU A 19 -2.11 -10.65 -8.27
CA GLU A 19 -3.09 -11.72 -8.28
C GLU A 19 -4.38 -11.21 -8.95
N VAL A 20 -4.96 -12.05 -9.81
CA VAL A 20 -6.22 -11.75 -10.51
C VAL A 20 -7.21 -12.86 -10.24
N THR A 21 -8.33 -12.52 -9.62
CA THR A 21 -9.42 -13.45 -9.30
C THR A 21 -10.72 -13.00 -9.97
N ALA A 22 -11.51 -13.99 -10.41
CA ALA A 22 -12.85 -13.75 -10.93
C ALA A 22 -13.81 -13.52 -9.75
N ASP A 23 -14.60 -12.44 -9.82
CA ASP A 23 -15.61 -12.08 -8.83
C ASP A 23 -16.96 -11.88 -9.53
N GLY A 24 -17.70 -12.98 -9.71
CA GLY A 24 -18.93 -12.99 -10.50
C GLY A 24 -18.67 -12.59 -11.96
N ALA A 25 -19.17 -11.41 -12.36
CA ALA A 25 -18.91 -10.81 -13.67
C ALA A 25 -17.75 -9.78 -13.67
N ALA A 26 -17.07 -9.62 -12.53
CA ALA A 26 -15.97 -8.69 -12.33
C ALA A 26 -14.62 -9.41 -12.23
N LEU A 27 -13.55 -8.61 -12.32
CA LEU A 27 -12.18 -9.03 -12.01
C LEU A 27 -11.68 -8.25 -10.81
N ARG A 28 -11.21 -8.96 -9.78
CA ARG A 28 -10.50 -8.39 -8.65
C ARG A 28 -8.99 -8.51 -8.92
N VAL A 29 -8.27 -7.39 -8.76
CA VAL A 29 -6.83 -7.31 -9.00
C VAL A 29 -6.16 -6.77 -7.75
N GLU A 30 -5.22 -7.53 -7.20
CA GLU A 30 -4.52 -7.19 -5.97
C GLU A 30 -3.00 -7.27 -6.17
N PRO A 31 -2.20 -6.33 -5.60
CA PRO A 31 -0.76 -6.50 -5.57
C PRO A 31 -0.40 -7.79 -4.85
N LEU A 32 0.59 -8.52 -5.35
CA LEU A 32 1.19 -9.57 -4.55
C LEU A 32 1.90 -8.92 -3.36
N ALA A 33 1.45 -9.25 -2.14
CA ALA A 33 2.19 -8.89 -0.94
C ALA A 33 3.55 -9.58 -1.00
N GLY A 34 4.63 -8.82 -0.81
CA GLY A 34 5.97 -9.40 -0.75
C GLY A 34 6.04 -10.42 0.39
N GLU A 35 6.73 -11.54 0.15
CA GLU A 35 6.95 -12.59 1.15
C GLU A 35 7.92 -12.15 2.28
N SER A 36 8.45 -10.93 2.20
CA SER A 36 9.39 -10.38 3.16
C SER A 36 8.68 -10.01 4.46
N LEU A 37 8.78 -10.89 5.44
CA LEU A 37 8.47 -10.62 6.84
C LEU A 37 9.77 -10.40 7.60
N ASP A 38 9.76 -9.44 8.52
CA ASP A 38 10.87 -9.22 9.46
C ASP A 38 10.70 -10.15 10.66
N GLU A 39 11.81 -10.65 11.22
CA GLU A 39 11.78 -11.29 12.53
C GLU A 39 12.07 -10.27 13.64
N ARG A 40 11.15 -10.14 14.60
CA ARG A 40 11.32 -9.31 15.81
C ARG A 40 10.88 -10.10 17.02
N ASP A 41 11.77 -10.25 18.00
CA ASP A 41 11.52 -11.00 19.24
C ASP A 41 10.97 -12.43 18.99
N GLY A 42 11.50 -13.11 17.97
CA GLY A 42 11.09 -14.47 17.58
C GLY A 42 9.72 -14.56 16.92
N ARG A 43 9.17 -13.42 16.43
CA ARG A 43 7.88 -13.35 15.73
C ARG A 43 8.07 -12.75 14.34
N LEU A 44 7.41 -13.33 13.36
CA LEU A 44 7.30 -12.73 12.03
C LEU A 44 6.35 -11.54 12.09
N VAL A 45 6.83 -10.38 11.64
CA VAL A 45 6.07 -9.14 11.57
C VAL A 45 6.12 -8.57 10.16
N ILE A 46 5.04 -7.89 9.77
CA ILE A 46 5.03 -7.13 8.53
C ILE A 46 6.02 -5.96 8.71
N PRO A 47 7.02 -5.81 7.81
CA PRO A 47 7.96 -4.70 7.90
C PRO A 47 7.22 -3.37 7.85
N ALA A 48 7.75 -2.38 8.56
CA ALA A 48 7.21 -1.02 8.49
C ALA A 48 7.30 -0.54 7.03
N GLY A 49 6.19 -0.03 6.50
CA GLY A 49 6.08 0.49 5.15
C GLY A 49 5.44 1.86 5.13
N GLY A 50 5.72 2.64 4.09
CA GLY A 50 5.22 4.01 3.93
C GLY A 50 6.21 5.07 4.38
N ALA A 51 5.73 6.30 4.56
CA ALA A 51 6.55 7.40 5.05
C ALA A 51 6.71 7.32 6.57
N GLU A 52 7.93 7.58 7.05
CA GLU A 52 8.19 7.83 8.46
C GLU A 52 7.38 9.06 8.90
N ILE A 53 6.58 8.91 9.97
CA ILE A 53 5.79 10.00 10.54
C ILE A 53 6.37 10.31 11.92
N ASP A 54 7.08 11.43 12.01
CA ASP A 54 7.60 11.97 13.26
C ASP A 54 6.69 13.06 13.84
N ASP A 55 7.04 13.56 15.03
CA ASP A 55 6.28 14.61 15.72
C ASP A 55 6.15 15.91 14.91
N ALA A 56 7.15 16.24 14.08
CA ALA A 56 7.13 17.45 13.26
C ALA A 56 6.13 17.32 12.09
N VAL A 57 6.07 16.14 11.46
CA VAL A 57 5.06 15.80 10.45
C VAL A 57 3.67 15.83 11.07
N VAL A 58 3.48 15.21 12.23
CA VAL A 58 2.20 15.22 12.95
C VAL A 58 1.76 16.64 13.27
N ARG A 59 2.67 17.48 13.79
CA ARG A 59 2.38 18.90 14.10
C ARG A 59 1.90 19.64 12.86
N THR A 60 2.63 19.51 11.76
CA THR A 60 2.31 20.19 10.49
C THR A 60 0.94 19.80 9.96
N LEU A 61 0.61 18.50 9.97
CA LEU A 61 -0.69 18.01 9.53
C LEU A 61 -1.84 18.50 10.43
N ARG A 62 -1.62 18.55 11.75
CA ARG A 62 -2.62 19.08 12.69
C ARG A 62 -2.86 20.57 12.51
N ASP A 63 -1.81 21.35 12.27
CA ASP A 63 -1.90 22.80 12.04
C ASP A 63 -2.62 23.10 10.71
N ALA A 64 -2.41 22.28 9.69
CA ALA A 64 -3.09 22.41 8.40
C ALA A 64 -4.60 22.14 8.50
N GLY A 65 -5.03 21.18 9.33
CA GLY A 65 -6.45 20.84 9.51
C GLY A 65 -7.25 21.80 10.41
N GLN A 66 -6.60 22.75 11.08
CA GLN A 66 -7.24 23.73 11.97
C GLN A 66 -7.54 25.08 11.28
N ARG A 67 -7.35 25.17 9.96
CA ARG A 67 -7.62 26.37 9.15
C ARG A 67 -8.97 26.34 8.47
#